data_AF-A0A925JWG1-F1
#
_entry.id   AF-A0A925JWG1-F1
#
_cell.length_a   1.000
_cell.length_b   1.000
_cell.length_c   1.000
_cell.angle_alpha   90.00
_cell.angle_beta   90.00
_cell.angle_gamma   90.00
#
_symmetry.space_group_name_H-M   'P 1'
#
loop_
_entity.id
_entity.type
_entity.pdbx_description
1 polymer ?
#
loop_
_entity_poly.entity_id
_entity_poly.type
_entity_poly.pdbx_seq_one_letter_code
_entity_poly.pdbx_strand_id
1 'polypeptide(L)'
;MLAVEVRPDLPYLKTALPGPRARAIVERDEAVMSPSYTRPYPLVVERGEGAIIEDVDGNRFLDCNAGIAVVATGHSHPRVVEAIQKQAAKFLHMSGTDFYYENMVVFAEKLAALTPGNVSRRVYFGNSGTEAVEAALKLARYHTG
;
A
#
# COMPACT_ATOMS: atom_id res chain seq x y z
N MET A 1 11.68 6.77 21.20
CA MET A 1 10.88 7.79 21.91
C MET A 1 9.42 7.55 21.58
N LEU A 2 8.58 7.43 22.62
CA LEU A 2 7.11 7.36 22.59
C LEU A 2 6.53 8.51 21.73
N ALA A 3 5.41 8.39 21.01
CA ALA A 3 4.17 7.72 21.39
C ALA A 3 3.55 6.87 20.26
N VAL A 4 3.22 5.62 20.60
CA VAL A 4 2.23 4.83 19.85
C VAL A 4 0.88 5.25 20.40
N GLU A 5 0.02 5.83 19.56
CA GLU A 5 -1.41 5.60 19.71
C GLU A 5 -2.18 6.08 18.47
N VAL A 6 -2.57 5.14 17.61
CA VAL A 6 -3.86 5.19 16.94
C VAL A 6 -4.64 3.91 17.29
N ARG A 7 -5.41 3.98 18.38
CA ARG A 7 -6.86 3.71 18.49
C ARG A 7 -7.28 4.00 19.94
N PRO A 8 -8.51 4.50 20.20
CA PRO A 8 -9.53 3.54 20.61
C PRO A 8 -10.87 3.85 19.95
N ASP A 9 -11.06 3.18 18.82
CA ASP A 9 -12.31 2.62 18.29
C ASP A 9 -13.44 3.54 17.81
N LEU A 10 -13.43 4.86 18.06
CA LEU A 10 -14.47 5.76 17.53
C LEU A 10 -13.92 6.90 16.65
N PRO A 11 -14.54 7.17 15.49
CA PRO A 11 -14.30 8.39 14.71
C PRO A 11 -14.49 9.64 15.57
N TYR A 12 -13.68 10.67 15.33
CA TYR A 12 -13.72 11.89 16.10
C TYR A 12 -13.28 13.09 15.27
N LEU A 13 -14.19 14.02 15.05
CA LEU A 13 -13.91 15.26 14.31
C LEU A 13 -13.60 16.38 15.30
N LYS A 14 -12.39 16.94 15.18
CA LYS A 14 -11.92 18.13 15.91
C LYS A 14 -12.23 19.42 15.16
N THR A 15 -12.39 19.37 13.84
CA THR A 15 -12.62 20.54 12.99
C THR A 15 -13.78 20.32 12.02
N ALA A 16 -14.26 21.40 11.41
CA ALA A 16 -14.97 21.28 10.13
C ALA A 16 -14.01 20.71 9.07
N LEU A 17 -14.56 20.05 8.06
CA LEU A 17 -13.79 19.37 7.01
C LEU A 17 -13.88 20.13 5.67
N PRO A 18 -12.77 20.30 4.93
CA PRO A 18 -11.39 20.06 5.37
C PRO A 18 -10.97 21.09 6.43
N GLY A 19 -10.13 20.67 7.37
CA GLY A 19 -9.51 21.58 8.34
C GLY A 19 -8.52 22.55 7.68
N PRO A 20 -8.02 23.56 8.42
CA PRO A 20 -7.16 24.59 7.86
C PRO A 20 -5.83 24.04 7.32
N ARG A 21 -5.22 23.04 7.97
CA ARG A 21 -3.97 22.41 7.46
C ARG A 21 -4.25 21.61 6.20
N ALA A 22 -5.31 20.81 6.20
CA ALA A 22 -5.72 20.04 5.02
C ALA A 22 -5.99 20.95 3.82
N ARG A 23 -6.74 22.05 4.01
CA ARG A 23 -7.06 23.01 2.95
C ARG A 23 -5.81 23.62 2.31
N ALA A 24 -4.86 24.08 3.13
CA ALA A 24 -3.61 24.66 2.62
C ALA A 24 -2.78 23.64 1.80
N ILE A 25 -2.86 22.35 2.11
CA ILE A 25 -2.19 21.30 1.35
C ILE A 25 -2.92 21.02 0.03
N VAL A 26 -4.26 20.97 0.05
CA VAL A 26 -5.08 20.81 -1.16
C VAL A 26 -4.84 21.95 -2.15
N GLU A 27 -4.81 23.21 -1.69
CA GLU A 27 -4.52 24.37 -2.56
C GLU A 27 -3.14 24.28 -3.22
N ARG A 28 -2.12 23.81 -2.48
CA ARG A 28 -0.77 23.59 -3.03
C ARG A 28 -0.73 22.42 -4.01
N ASP A 29 -1.49 21.37 -3.75
CA ASP A 29 -1.63 20.20 -4.63
C ASP A 29 -2.26 20.60 -5.96
N GLU A 30 -3.35 21.35 -5.95
CA GLU A 30 -4.05 21.86 -7.14
C GLU A 30 -3.15 22.73 -8.03
N ALA A 31 -2.19 23.45 -7.44
CA ALA A 31 -1.26 24.30 -8.17
C ALA A 31 -0.17 23.52 -8.94
N VAL A 32 0.10 22.25 -8.58
CA VAL A 32 1.27 21.52 -9.10
C VAL A 32 0.98 20.12 -9.62
N MET A 33 -0.15 19.50 -9.26
CA MET A 33 -0.46 18.12 -9.62
C MET A 33 -1.34 18.01 -10.85
N SER A 34 -1.19 16.90 -11.59
CA SER A 34 -2.01 16.62 -12.76
C SER A 34 -3.50 16.45 -12.37
N PRO A 35 -4.44 17.02 -13.14
CA PRO A 35 -5.87 16.84 -12.89
C PRO A 35 -6.38 15.42 -13.19
N SER A 36 -5.52 14.51 -13.70
CA SER A 36 -5.88 13.09 -13.90
C SER A 36 -5.99 12.30 -12.59
N TYR A 37 -5.41 12.80 -11.50
CA TYR A 37 -5.58 12.23 -10.17
C TYR A 37 -6.91 12.71 -9.57
N THR A 38 -7.96 11.94 -9.78
CA THR A 38 -9.29 12.26 -9.25
C THR A 38 -9.30 12.03 -7.74
N ARG A 39 -9.16 13.11 -6.97
CA ARG A 39 -9.19 13.12 -5.50
C ARG A 39 -10.52 13.74 -5.02
N PRO A 40 -11.61 12.96 -4.96
CA PRO A 40 -12.95 13.51 -4.69
C PRO A 40 -13.16 13.96 -3.23
N TYR A 41 -12.29 13.54 -2.29
CA TYR A 41 -12.38 13.91 -0.88
C TYR A 41 -11.13 14.69 -0.47
N PRO A 42 -11.25 15.90 0.12
CA PRO A 42 -10.12 16.72 0.55
C PRO A 42 -9.52 16.24 1.88
N LEU A 43 -9.30 14.93 1.98
CA LEU A 43 -8.72 14.24 3.13
C LEU A 43 -7.20 14.21 2.98
N VAL A 44 -6.50 14.79 3.94
CA VAL A 44 -5.03 14.82 3.96
C VAL A 44 -4.54 14.02 5.17
N VAL A 45 -4.12 12.79 4.92
CA VAL A 45 -3.75 11.81 5.97
C VAL A 45 -2.38 12.14 6.56
N GLU A 46 -2.27 12.16 7.89
CA GLU A 46 -1.01 12.29 8.63
C GLU A 46 -0.50 10.93 9.13
N ARG A 47 -1.39 10.08 9.66
CA ARG A 47 -1.04 8.73 10.14
C ARG A 47 -2.25 7.78 10.11
N GLY A 48 -2.01 6.48 10.24
CA GLY A 48 -3.07 5.48 10.34
C GLY A 48 -2.63 4.18 10.98
N GLU A 49 -3.53 3.52 11.70
CA GLU A 49 -3.33 2.24 12.38
C GLU A 49 -4.62 1.42 12.37
N GLY A 50 -4.51 0.15 12.00
CA GLY A 50 -5.68 -0.67 11.70
C GLY A 50 -6.55 -0.01 10.62
N ALA A 51 -7.83 0.22 10.93
CA ALA A 51 -8.82 0.86 10.07
C ALA A 51 -9.12 2.31 10.50
N ILE A 52 -8.27 2.92 11.34
CA ILE A 52 -8.42 4.33 11.70
C ILE A 52 -7.31 5.13 11.01
N ILE A 53 -7.72 6.23 10.39
CA ILE A 53 -6.82 7.24 9.87
C ILE A 53 -6.97 8.52 10.69
N GLU A 54 -5.88 9.24 10.85
CA GLU A 54 -5.85 10.58 11.41
C GLU A 54 -5.36 11.55 10.33
N ASP A 55 -6.15 12.59 10.06
CA ASP A 55 -5.75 13.66 9.14
C ASP A 55 -4.79 14.64 9.80
N VAL A 56 -4.24 15.55 9.00
CA VAL A 56 -3.32 16.61 9.46
C VAL A 56 -3.96 17.60 10.43
N ASP A 57 -5.29 17.67 10.55
CA ASP A 57 -5.96 18.53 11.52
C ASP A 57 -6.33 17.75 12.81
N GLY A 58 -5.89 16.49 12.89
CA GLY A 58 -6.11 15.60 14.04
C GLY A 58 -7.51 14.99 14.11
N ASN A 59 -8.29 15.06 13.02
CA ASN A 59 -9.57 14.36 12.88
C ASN A 59 -9.31 12.87 12.63
N ARG A 60 -10.10 12.01 13.27
CA ARG A 60 -10.01 10.55 13.13
C ARG A 60 -11.21 10.02 12.36
N PHE A 61 -10.94 9.18 11.37
CA PHE A 61 -11.96 8.57 10.51
C PHE A 61 -11.85 7.04 10.57
N LEU A 62 -12.99 6.37 10.43
CA LEU A 62 -13.02 4.95 10.11
C LEU A 62 -12.80 4.78 8.60
N ASP A 63 -11.77 4.05 8.23
CA ASP A 63 -11.47 3.69 6.84
C ASP A 63 -12.25 2.43 6.42
N CYS A 64 -13.23 2.63 5.54
CA CYS A 64 -13.99 1.55 4.88
C CYS A 64 -13.51 1.29 3.44
N ASN A 65 -12.36 1.85 3.04
CA ASN A 65 -11.78 1.75 1.69
C ASN A 65 -10.50 0.89 1.66
N ALA A 66 -9.73 0.88 2.75
CA ALA A 66 -8.44 0.18 2.84
C ALA A 66 -7.47 0.56 1.70
N GLY A 67 -7.50 1.84 1.29
CA GLY A 67 -6.72 2.34 0.16
C GLY A 67 -6.97 1.57 -1.13
N ILE A 68 -8.24 1.35 -1.49
CA ILE A 68 -8.66 0.50 -2.62
C ILE A 68 -8.20 -0.95 -2.38
N ALA A 69 -8.60 -1.51 -1.23
CA ALA A 69 -8.34 -2.89 -0.82
C ALA A 69 -6.85 -3.30 -0.68
N VAL A 70 -5.91 -2.35 -0.66
CA VAL A 70 -4.46 -2.62 -0.55
C VAL A 70 -4.05 -2.92 0.90
N VAL A 71 -4.44 -2.07 1.85
CA VAL A 71 -3.98 -2.18 3.25
C VAL A 71 -4.88 -3.10 4.09
N ALA A 72 -5.12 -4.32 3.61
CA ALA A 72 -5.96 -5.31 4.30
C ALA A 72 -5.45 -5.69 5.70
N THR A 73 -4.16 -5.48 5.98
CA THR A 73 -3.56 -5.70 7.31
C THR A 73 -3.58 -4.43 8.20
N GLY A 74 -4.13 -3.33 7.69
CA GLY A 74 -4.13 -2.00 8.30
C GLY A 74 -3.01 -1.08 7.79
N HIS A 75 -3.18 0.23 7.92
CA HIS A 75 -2.28 1.24 7.33
C HIS A 75 -0.80 1.11 7.74
N SER A 76 -0.53 0.78 9.02
CA SER A 76 0.83 0.70 9.57
C SER A 76 1.03 -0.55 10.43
N HIS A 77 0.70 -1.74 9.90
CA HIS A 77 0.80 -2.99 10.67
C HIS A 77 2.23 -3.18 11.24
N PRO A 78 2.41 -3.34 12.57
CA PRO A 78 3.74 -3.34 13.21
C PRO A 78 4.76 -4.32 12.61
N ARG A 79 4.33 -5.58 12.35
CA ARG A 79 5.19 -6.58 11.69
C ARG A 79 5.63 -6.20 10.27
N VAL A 80 4.78 -5.51 9.50
CA VAL A 80 5.10 -5.11 8.13
C VAL A 80 6.11 -3.96 8.16
N VAL A 81 5.88 -2.96 9.02
CA VAL A 81 6.80 -1.83 9.23
C VAL A 81 8.18 -2.32 9.66
N GLU A 82 8.24 -3.22 10.65
CA GLU A 82 9.50 -3.78 11.13
C GLU A 82 10.25 -4.56 10.04
N ALA A 83 9.55 -5.36 9.23
CA ALA A 83 10.15 -6.12 8.14
C ALA A 83 10.76 -5.19 7.06
N ILE A 84 10.04 -4.12 6.70
CA ILE A 84 10.52 -3.10 5.75
C ILE A 84 11.78 -2.42 6.30
N GLN A 85 11.74 -1.94 7.55
CA GLN A 85 12.86 -1.25 8.19
C GLN A 85 14.12 -2.13 8.24
N LYS A 86 13.97 -3.40 8.62
CA LYS A 86 15.08 -4.37 8.66
C LYS A 86 15.68 -4.63 7.29
N GLN A 87 14.85 -4.77 6.24
CA GLN A 87 15.36 -5.00 4.88
C GLN A 87 16.03 -3.74 4.31
N ALA A 88 15.42 -2.56 4.49
CA ALA A 88 15.96 -1.30 4.00
C ALA A 88 17.36 -0.99 4.58
N ALA A 89 17.62 -1.38 5.83
CA ALA A 89 18.94 -1.26 6.45
C ALA A 89 20.02 -2.16 5.82
N LYS A 90 19.64 -3.21 5.07
CA LYS A 90 20.57 -4.08 4.33
C LYS A 90 20.78 -3.55 2.91
N PHE A 91 19.69 -3.39 2.16
CA PHE A 91 19.66 -2.81 0.82
C PHE A 91 18.22 -2.56 0.37
N LEU A 92 18.03 -1.59 -0.53
CA LEU A 92 16.73 -1.26 -1.12
C LEU A 92 16.44 -2.04 -2.41
N HIS A 93 17.44 -2.19 -3.28
CA HIS A 93 17.26 -2.80 -4.59
C HIS A 93 18.55 -3.44 -5.08
N MET A 94 18.41 -4.65 -5.61
CA MET A 94 19.43 -5.34 -6.40
C MET A 94 18.69 -6.17 -7.45
N SER A 95 18.56 -5.64 -8.67
CA SER A 95 17.81 -6.19 -9.80
C SER A 95 17.58 -7.71 -9.74
N GLY A 96 16.38 -8.12 -9.34
CA GLY A 96 16.02 -9.54 -9.17
C GLY A 96 15.95 -10.34 -10.47
N THR A 97 16.09 -9.68 -11.62
CA THR A 97 16.28 -10.31 -12.93
C THR A 97 17.74 -10.70 -13.18
N ASP A 98 18.67 -10.04 -12.49
CA ASP A 98 20.11 -10.13 -12.77
C ASP A 98 20.86 -10.81 -11.61
N PHE A 99 20.36 -10.65 -10.38
CA PHE A 99 20.96 -11.15 -9.15
C PHE A 99 19.95 -11.83 -8.22
N TYR A 100 20.46 -12.64 -7.28
CA TYR A 100 19.64 -13.46 -6.39
C TYR A 100 19.53 -12.86 -4.98
N TYR A 101 18.35 -12.98 -4.38
CA TYR A 101 18.13 -12.76 -2.95
C TYR A 101 16.98 -13.63 -2.44
N GLU A 102 17.20 -14.24 -1.27
CA GLU A 102 16.35 -15.28 -0.69
C GLU A 102 14.88 -14.85 -0.53
N ASN A 103 14.62 -13.59 -0.20
CA ASN A 103 13.27 -13.06 0.00
C ASN A 103 12.36 -13.28 -1.23
N MET A 104 12.91 -13.22 -2.45
CA MET A 104 12.13 -13.44 -3.68
C MET A 104 11.70 -14.89 -3.83
N VAL A 105 12.58 -15.83 -3.49
CA VAL A 105 12.31 -17.28 -3.52
C VAL A 105 11.26 -17.64 -2.47
N VAL A 106 11.47 -17.19 -1.22
CA VAL A 106 10.54 -17.44 -0.11
C VAL A 106 9.14 -16.87 -0.42
N PHE A 107 9.05 -15.73 -1.10
CA PHE A 107 7.76 -15.17 -1.49
C PHE A 107 7.10 -15.98 -2.62
N ALA A 108 7.87 -16.42 -3.61
CA ALA A 108 7.37 -17.26 -4.70
C ALA A 108 6.83 -18.60 -4.20
N GLU A 109 7.53 -19.24 -3.27
CA GLU A 109 7.10 -20.50 -2.63
C GLU A 109 5.77 -20.33 -1.90
N LYS A 110 5.63 -19.24 -1.12
CA LYS A 110 4.37 -18.94 -0.41
C LYS A 110 3.21 -18.72 -1.37
N LEU A 111 3.42 -17.97 -2.46
CA LEU A 111 2.38 -17.75 -3.47
C LEU A 111 1.99 -19.07 -4.15
N ALA A 112 2.97 -19.87 -4.58
CA ALA A 112 2.72 -21.16 -5.20
C ALA A 112 1.88 -22.08 -4.28
N ALA A 113 2.20 -22.14 -2.99
CA ALA A 113 1.49 -22.94 -2.00
C ALA A 113 0.05 -22.46 -1.72
N LEU A 114 -0.22 -21.14 -1.81
CA LEU A 114 -1.54 -20.56 -1.55
C LEU A 114 -2.49 -20.63 -2.75
N THR A 115 -1.95 -20.65 -3.97
CA THR A 115 -2.80 -20.67 -5.19
C THR A 115 -3.55 -21.99 -5.36
N PRO A 116 -4.82 -21.95 -5.81
CA PRO A 116 -5.64 -23.16 -5.94
C PRO A 116 -5.16 -24.08 -7.08
N GLY A 117 -5.59 -25.35 -7.05
CA GLY A 117 -5.52 -26.26 -8.20
C GLY A 117 -4.46 -27.36 -8.17
N ASN A 118 -3.73 -27.56 -7.05
CA ASN A 118 -2.78 -28.67 -6.83
C ASN A 118 -1.90 -29.04 -8.05
N VAL A 119 -1.27 -28.04 -8.67
CA VAL A 119 -0.31 -28.23 -9.77
C VAL A 119 0.94 -27.43 -9.50
N SER A 120 2.06 -27.84 -10.10
CA SER A 120 3.32 -27.10 -10.02
C SER A 120 3.17 -25.69 -10.59
N ARG A 121 3.68 -24.69 -9.86
CA ARG A 121 3.58 -23.27 -10.23
C ARG A 121 4.97 -22.66 -10.36
N ARG A 122 5.08 -21.69 -11.27
CA ARG A 122 6.18 -20.72 -11.32
C ARG A 122 5.58 -19.34 -11.16
N VAL A 123 6.29 -18.45 -10.46
CA VAL A 123 5.80 -17.12 -10.13
C VAL A 123 6.61 -16.08 -10.91
N TYR A 124 5.89 -15.14 -11.51
CA TYR A 124 6.45 -13.90 -12.04
C TYR A 124 6.06 -12.75 -11.10
N PHE A 125 6.99 -11.83 -10.87
CA PHE A 125 6.75 -10.63 -10.07
C PHE A 125 6.72 -9.39 -10.98
N GLY A 126 5.70 -8.56 -10.78
CA GLY A 126 5.65 -7.17 -11.23
C GLY A 126 5.40 -6.26 -10.02
N ASN A 127 5.26 -4.95 -10.25
CA ASN A 127 5.03 -3.97 -9.20
C ASN A 127 3.54 -3.63 -9.05
N SER A 128 2.80 -3.71 -10.16
CA SER A 128 1.41 -3.33 -10.25
C SER A 128 0.50 -4.47 -10.70
N GLY A 129 -0.80 -4.35 -10.42
CA GLY A 129 -1.80 -5.28 -10.97
C GLY A 129 -1.85 -5.25 -12.50
N THR A 130 -1.60 -4.10 -13.12
CA THR A 130 -1.53 -3.95 -14.58
C THR A 130 -0.41 -4.81 -15.17
N GLU A 131 0.82 -4.72 -14.62
CA GLU A 131 1.94 -5.54 -15.09
C GLU A 131 1.68 -7.03 -14.89
N ALA A 132 1.02 -7.42 -13.79
CA ALA A 132 0.65 -8.81 -13.55
C ALA A 132 -0.32 -9.34 -14.63
N VAL A 133 -1.33 -8.54 -14.99
CA VAL A 133 -2.30 -8.90 -16.05
C VAL A 133 -1.63 -8.90 -17.42
N GLU A 134 -0.79 -7.92 -17.73
CA GLU A 134 -0.04 -7.90 -18.99
C GLU A 134 0.88 -9.11 -19.12
N ALA A 135 1.61 -9.48 -18.06
CA ALA A 135 2.46 -10.66 -18.05
C ALA A 135 1.64 -11.94 -18.24
N ALA A 136 0.47 -12.05 -17.61
CA ALA A 136 -0.43 -13.19 -17.80
C ALA A 136 -0.92 -13.30 -19.25
N LEU A 137 -1.31 -12.18 -19.88
CA LEU A 137 -1.72 -12.15 -21.30
C LEU A 137 -0.56 -12.53 -22.23
N LYS A 138 0.65 -12.02 -21.97
CA LYS A 138 1.85 -12.35 -22.73
C LYS A 138 2.17 -13.84 -22.60
N LEU A 139 2.07 -14.41 -21.40
CA LEU A 139 2.30 -15.83 -21.16
C LEU A 139 1.27 -16.70 -21.88
N ALA A 140 -0.01 -16.33 -21.82
CA ALA A 140 -1.08 -17.05 -22.50
C ALA A 140 -0.84 -17.08 -24.02
N ARG A 141 -0.62 -15.91 -24.64
CA ARG A 141 -0.32 -15.79 -26.08
C ARG A 141 0.94 -16.58 -26.46
N TYR A 142 2.01 -16.44 -25.69
CA TYR A 142 3.24 -17.19 -25.94
C TYR A 142 3.02 -18.71 -25.92
N HIS A 143 2.18 -19.20 -25.01
CA HIS A 143 1.90 -20.62 -24.88
C HIS A 143 0.94 -21.16 -25.95
N THR A 144 -0.05 -20.37 -26.37
CA THR A 144 -1.14 -20.85 -27.23
C THR A 144 -1.02 -20.46 -28.71
N GLY A 145 -0.19 -19.48 -29.07
CA GLY A 145 -0.14 -18.87 -30.41
C GLY A 145 -1.17 -17.76 -30.58
#